data_AF-A0A915AVC6-F1
#
_entry.id   AF-A0A915AVC6-F1
#
_cell.length_a   1.000
_cell.length_b   1.000
_cell.length_c   1.000
_cell.angle_alpha   90.00
_cell.angle_beta   90.00
_cell.angle_gamma   90.00
#
_symmetry.space_group_name_H-M   'P 1'
#
loop_
_entity.id
_entity.type
_entity.pdbx_description
1 polymer ?
#
loop_
_entity_poly.entity_id
_entity_poly.type
_entity_poly.pdbx_seq_one_letter_code
_entity_poly.pdbx_strand_id
1 'polypeptide(L)'
;DILSRGFAFLVFELESSVHSLVDSCQKSGEGLFFPISTPSVRNKLVQVRPWKLEDARFAPLPHAPIAPRRMVLVEGVPIPTTAGDLAIILGARYGPICLVEIQVHPCLLYPMGCARVVFNTNEGYIRAVKDVFVDLPHRNTVKRVEMRPFLMDAQICDECYGTKSSGEYASYFCGVTSCLQYFCKNCWDEHRNAHFNDNRFWQRSGDGETQPSRRDD
;
A
#
# COMPACT_ATOMS: atom_id res chain seq x y z
N ASP A 1 20.03 28.85 0.83
CA ASP A 1 20.23 28.19 2.14
C ASP A 1 19.24 27.06 2.42
N ILE A 2 19.33 25.95 1.69
CA ILE A 2 18.41 24.79 1.77
C ILE A 2 19.13 23.54 2.33
N LEU A 3 20.33 23.70 2.89
CA LEU A 3 21.08 22.61 3.50
C LEU A 3 20.61 22.41 4.97
N SER A 4 20.02 21.24 5.27
CA SER A 4 19.72 20.69 6.63
C SER A 4 18.36 20.94 7.31
N ARG A 5 17.23 21.00 6.58
CA ARG A 5 15.93 20.81 7.26
C ARG A 5 15.70 19.33 7.57
N GLY A 6 16.27 18.86 8.67
CA GLY A 6 16.01 17.53 9.23
C GLY A 6 14.57 17.39 9.72
N PHE A 7 14.07 16.16 9.73
CA PHE A 7 12.80 15.80 10.35
C PHE A 7 13.00 14.52 11.17
N ALA A 8 12.11 14.29 12.12
CA ALA A 8 12.05 13.08 12.90
C ALA A 8 10.60 12.60 12.96
N PHE A 9 10.43 11.30 13.15
CA PHE A 9 9.14 10.70 13.47
C PHE A 9 9.10 10.38 14.95
N LEU A 10 7.96 10.68 15.57
CA LEU A 10 7.69 10.36 16.97
C LEU A 10 6.56 9.35 16.99
N VAL A 11 6.74 8.27 17.73
CA VAL A 11 5.71 7.28 18.01
C VAL A 11 5.55 7.22 19.51
N PHE A 12 4.32 7.43 19.99
CA PHE A 12 3.99 7.38 21.40
C PHE A 12 3.26 6.07 21.69
N GLU A 13 3.50 5.50 22.87
CA GLU A 13 2.76 4.32 23.35
C GLU A 13 1.33 4.68 23.77
N LEU A 14 1.11 5.92 24.24
CA LEU A 14 -0.16 6.39 24.77
C LEU A 14 -0.71 7.54 23.93
N GLU A 15 -2.00 7.47 23.58
CA GLU A 15 -2.72 8.53 22.86
C GLU A 15 -2.74 9.84 23.66
N SER A 16 -2.86 9.76 24.99
CA SER A 16 -2.84 10.94 25.87
C SER A 16 -1.53 11.74 25.76
N SER A 17 -0.40 11.07 25.48
CA SER A 17 0.88 11.75 25.26
C SER A 17 0.90 12.53 23.94
N VAL A 18 0.21 12.04 22.90
CA VAL A 18 0.04 12.77 21.64
C VAL A 18 -0.81 14.01 21.87
N HIS A 19 -1.95 13.88 22.56
CA HIS A 19 -2.81 15.02 22.91
C HIS A 19 -2.04 16.06 23.73
N SER A 20 -1.28 15.62 24.74
CA SER A 20 -0.47 16.50 25.58
C SER A 20 0.57 17.30 24.76
N LEU A 21 1.22 16.67 23.77
CA LEU A 21 2.13 17.35 22.85
C LEU A 21 1.39 18.36 21.97
N VAL A 22 0.25 17.96 21.40
CA VAL A 22 -0.57 18.82 20.52
C VAL A 22 -1.10 20.04 21.28
N ASP A 23 -1.57 19.86 22.51
CA ASP A 23 -2.08 20.93 23.37
C ASP A 23 -0.98 21.89 23.81
N SER A 24 0.27 21.41 23.89
CA SER A 24 1.45 22.23 24.17
C SER A 24 1.97 22.98 22.94
N CYS A 25 1.43 22.74 21.75
CA CYS A 25 1.86 23.41 20.52
C CYS A 25 1.21 24.80 20.37
N GLN A 26 1.99 25.74 19.84
CA GLN A 26 1.51 27.02 19.37
C GLN A 26 0.85 26.85 18.00
N LYS A 27 -0.41 27.30 17.87
CA LYS A 27 -1.13 27.32 16.59
C LYS A 27 -0.74 28.57 15.80
N SER A 28 -0.32 28.40 14.55
CA SER A 28 -0.04 29.51 13.63
C SER A 28 -0.55 29.13 12.24
N GLY A 29 -1.64 29.78 11.80
CA GLY A 29 -2.42 29.33 10.64
C GLY A 29 -2.93 27.90 10.83
N GLU A 30 -2.75 27.06 9.80
CA GLU A 30 -3.06 25.62 9.84
C GLU A 30 -1.94 24.77 10.49
N GLY A 31 -0.86 25.39 10.96
CA GLY A 31 0.32 24.69 11.49
C GLY A 31 0.35 24.62 13.01
N LEU A 32 0.83 23.49 13.55
CA LEU A 32 1.21 23.33 14.95
C LEU A 32 2.73 23.48 15.08
N PHE A 33 3.17 24.27 16.05
CA PHE A 33 4.58 24.52 16.29
C PHE A 33 4.95 24.30 17.75
N PHE A 34 6.03 23.54 17.99
CA PHE A 34 6.53 23.26 19.32
C PHE A 34 7.92 23.88 19.50
N PRO A 35 8.19 24.65 20.57
CA PRO A 35 9.51 25.21 20.82
C PRO A 35 10.47 24.13 21.35
N ILE A 36 11.58 23.91 20.65
CA ILE A 36 12.67 23.04 21.12
C ILE A 36 13.91 23.88 21.37
N SER A 37 14.62 23.57 22.46
CA SER A 37 15.92 24.15 22.79
C SER A 37 16.99 23.06 22.84
N THR A 38 18.15 23.33 22.25
CA THR A 38 19.39 22.56 22.37
C THR A 38 20.45 23.42 23.05
N PRO A 39 21.60 22.87 23.47
CA PRO A 39 22.68 23.68 24.04
C PRO A 39 23.12 24.86 23.16
N SER A 40 23.00 24.71 21.84
CA SER A 40 23.40 25.72 20.85
C SER A 40 22.26 26.57 20.29
N VAL A 41 20.99 26.16 20.47
CA VAL A 41 19.83 26.82 19.85
C VAL A 41 18.71 26.94 20.87
N ARG A 42 18.21 28.15 21.12
CA ARG A 42 17.08 28.37 22.05
C ARG A 42 15.78 28.60 21.29
N ASN A 43 14.69 28.03 21.81
CA ASN A 43 13.30 28.27 21.38
C ASN A 43 13.09 28.16 19.86
N LYS A 44 13.76 27.22 19.20
CA LYS A 44 13.53 26.95 17.78
C LYS A 44 12.16 26.30 17.63
N LEU A 45 11.25 26.99 16.96
CA LEU A 45 9.95 26.45 16.61
C LEU A 45 10.13 25.34 15.57
N VAL A 46 9.71 24.13 15.92
CA VAL A 46 9.61 23.01 14.97
C VAL A 46 8.15 22.77 14.63
N GLN A 47 7.88 22.42 13.38
CA GLN A 47 6.52 22.08 12.97
C GLN A 47 6.18 20.67 13.46
N VAL A 48 5.08 20.54 14.17
CA VAL A 48 4.47 19.27 14.57
C VAL A 48 3.33 18.97 13.62
N ARG A 49 3.29 17.74 13.11
CA ARG A 49 2.22 17.26 12.20
C ARG A 49 1.73 15.92 12.73
N PRO A 50 0.68 15.88 13.56
CA PRO A 50 0.09 14.63 13.97
C PRO A 50 -0.50 13.93 12.75
N TRP A 51 -0.34 12.61 12.68
CA TRP A 51 -1.02 11.79 11.70
C TRP A 51 -2.32 11.29 12.32
N LYS A 52 -3.43 11.44 11.61
CA LYS A 52 -4.73 11.13 12.18
C LYS A 52 -5.20 9.76 11.70
N LEU A 53 -5.88 9.02 12.56
CA LEU A 53 -6.46 7.74 12.19
C LEU A 53 -7.53 7.84 11.11
N GLU A 54 -8.23 8.99 11.02
CA GLU A 54 -9.16 9.27 9.93
C GLU A 54 -8.47 9.33 8.55
N ASP A 55 -7.17 9.67 8.52
CA ASP A 55 -6.38 9.72 7.29
C ASP A 55 -5.95 8.33 6.80
N ALA A 56 -6.19 7.28 7.60
CA ALA A 56 -5.83 5.90 7.27
C ALA A 56 -6.70 5.30 6.17
N ARG A 57 -7.94 5.79 6.02
CA ARG A 57 -8.95 5.16 5.16
C ARG A 57 -9.72 6.20 4.38
N PHE A 58 -9.84 5.96 3.07
CA PHE A 58 -10.61 6.83 2.20
C PHE A 58 -11.39 6.02 1.16
N ALA A 59 -12.69 6.30 1.05
CA ALA A 59 -13.60 5.63 0.12
C ALA A 59 -14.36 6.69 -0.69
N PRO A 60 -13.81 7.16 -1.83
CA PRO A 60 -14.41 8.26 -2.60
C PRO A 60 -15.71 7.87 -3.30
N LEU A 61 -16.01 6.56 -3.39
CA LEU A 61 -17.22 6.01 -4.01
C LEU A 61 -17.99 5.15 -2.99
N PRO A 62 -18.77 5.73 -2.07
CA PRO A 62 -19.39 5.01 -0.95
C PRO A 62 -20.34 3.87 -1.35
N HIS A 63 -20.93 3.96 -2.55
CA HIS A 63 -21.89 2.98 -3.07
C HIS A 63 -21.29 2.03 -4.12
N ALA A 64 -20.01 2.22 -4.51
CA ALA A 64 -19.39 1.33 -5.48
C ALA A 64 -19.06 -0.02 -4.81
N PRO A 65 -19.34 -1.15 -5.48
CA PRO A 65 -18.98 -2.46 -4.95
C PRO A 65 -17.46 -2.58 -4.87
N ILE A 66 -16.96 -2.88 -3.67
CA ILE A 66 -15.54 -3.15 -3.44
C ILE A 66 -15.27 -4.58 -3.91
N ALA A 67 -14.47 -4.73 -4.97
CA ALA A 67 -14.04 -6.04 -5.45
C ALA A 67 -12.59 -6.31 -5.00
N PRO A 68 -12.37 -7.19 -4.00
CA PRO A 68 -11.02 -7.45 -3.50
C PRO A 68 -10.05 -8.00 -4.55
N ARG A 69 -10.56 -8.64 -5.62
CA ARG A 69 -9.74 -9.10 -6.76
C ARG A 69 -9.09 -7.97 -7.56
N ARG A 70 -9.56 -6.72 -7.39
CA ARG A 70 -8.96 -5.51 -7.99
C ARG A 70 -8.09 -4.74 -7.01
N MET A 71 -7.66 -5.38 -5.92
CA MET A 71 -6.82 -4.77 -4.91
C MET A 71 -5.34 -4.87 -5.29
N VAL A 72 -4.63 -3.76 -5.08
CA VAL A 72 -3.18 -3.62 -5.23
C VAL A 72 -2.60 -3.24 -3.86
N LEU A 73 -1.48 -3.85 -3.52
CA LEU A 73 -0.62 -3.43 -2.42
C LEU A 73 0.36 -2.38 -2.93
N VAL A 74 0.47 -1.27 -2.22
CA VAL A 74 1.40 -0.18 -2.50
C VAL A 74 2.41 -0.10 -1.35
N GLU A 75 3.69 -0.29 -1.65
CA GLU A 75 4.77 -0.38 -0.66
C GLU A 75 5.78 0.78 -0.82
N GLY A 76 6.29 1.28 0.30
CA GLY A 76 7.19 2.44 0.32
C GLY A 76 6.47 3.80 0.33
N VAL A 77 5.18 3.82 0.69
CA VAL A 77 4.38 5.02 0.85
C VAL A 77 5.03 5.94 1.90
N PRO A 78 5.28 7.22 1.59
CA PRO A 78 5.77 8.16 2.59
C PRO A 78 4.81 8.26 3.79
N ILE A 79 5.33 8.15 5.01
CA ILE A 79 4.51 8.18 6.25
C ILE A 79 3.52 9.35 6.30
N PRO A 80 3.86 10.59 5.89
CA PRO A 80 2.92 11.71 5.97
C PRO A 80 1.78 11.68 4.94
N THR A 81 1.78 10.72 4.01
CA THR A 81 0.76 10.60 2.96
C THR A 81 -0.54 10.07 3.56
N THR A 82 -1.66 10.68 3.19
CA THR A 82 -3.01 10.24 3.61
C THR A 82 -3.61 9.27 2.59
N ALA A 83 -4.64 8.52 2.98
CA ALA A 83 -5.40 7.67 2.07
C ALA A 83 -6.09 8.49 0.96
N GLY A 84 -6.52 9.72 1.28
CA GLY A 84 -7.06 10.67 0.31
C GLY A 84 -6.03 11.10 -0.74
N ASP A 85 -4.80 11.41 -0.32
CA ASP A 85 -3.71 11.77 -1.24
C ASP A 85 -3.44 10.65 -2.25
N LEU A 86 -3.34 9.41 -1.76
CA LEU A 86 -3.14 8.23 -2.61
C LEU A 86 -4.29 8.03 -3.59
N ALA A 87 -5.55 8.20 -3.14
CA ALA A 87 -6.71 8.06 -4.00
C ALA A 87 -6.72 9.10 -5.13
N ILE A 88 -6.32 10.34 -4.85
CA ILE A 88 -6.21 11.39 -5.87
C ILE A 88 -5.10 11.07 -6.86
N ILE A 89 -3.88 10.77 -6.37
CA ILE A 89 -2.70 10.55 -7.22
C ILE A 89 -2.88 9.31 -8.10
N LEU A 90 -3.22 8.18 -7.49
CA LEU A 90 -3.40 6.91 -8.22
C LEU A 90 -4.68 6.92 -9.06
N GLY A 91 -5.72 7.61 -8.57
CA GLY A 91 -6.98 7.78 -9.29
C GLY A 91 -6.81 8.54 -10.60
N ALA A 92 -6.04 9.63 -10.57
CA ALA A 92 -5.71 10.41 -11.76
C ALA A 92 -4.89 9.60 -12.79
N ARG A 93 -4.03 8.68 -12.32
CA ARG A 93 -3.11 7.93 -13.19
C ARG A 93 -3.72 6.65 -13.78
N TYR A 94 -4.49 5.92 -12.97
CA TYR A 94 -4.97 4.58 -13.32
C TYR A 94 -6.50 4.50 -13.46
N GLY A 95 -7.23 5.50 -12.98
CA GLY A 95 -8.69 5.56 -13.04
C GLY A 95 -9.35 5.43 -11.66
N PRO A 96 -10.69 5.45 -11.59
CA PRO A 96 -11.42 5.60 -10.33
C PRO A 96 -11.08 4.53 -9.29
N ILE A 97 -10.94 4.95 -8.04
CA ILE A 97 -10.63 4.10 -6.88
C ILE A 97 -11.88 3.94 -6.03
N CYS A 98 -12.12 2.73 -5.51
CA CYS A 98 -13.21 2.46 -4.57
C CYS A 98 -12.77 2.68 -3.11
N LEU A 99 -11.54 2.28 -2.79
CA LEU A 99 -11.03 2.24 -1.43
C LEU A 99 -9.50 2.40 -1.39
N VAL A 100 -9.02 3.18 -0.43
CA VAL A 100 -7.62 3.19 0.01
C VAL A 100 -7.57 2.95 1.52
N GLU A 101 -6.71 2.03 1.95
CA GLU A 101 -6.47 1.71 3.35
C GLU A 101 -4.96 1.64 3.63
N ILE A 102 -4.41 2.68 4.27
CA ILE A 102 -3.05 2.70 4.80
C ILE A 102 -2.96 1.69 5.94
N GLN A 103 -1.95 0.83 5.88
CA GLN A 103 -1.70 -0.13 6.93
C GLN A 103 -1.09 0.58 8.15
N VAL A 104 -1.70 0.35 9.31
CA VAL A 104 -1.25 0.90 10.60
C VAL A 104 -0.78 -0.22 11.50
N HIS A 105 0.21 0.05 12.34
CA HIS A 105 0.69 -0.90 13.32
C HIS A 105 -0.41 -1.20 14.35
N PRO A 106 -0.75 -2.46 14.65
CA PRO A 106 -1.92 -2.81 15.45
C PRO A 106 -1.88 -2.23 16.87
N CYS A 107 -0.70 -2.14 17.49
CA CYS A 107 -0.57 -1.63 18.86
C CYS A 107 -0.28 -0.13 18.93
N LEU A 108 0.35 0.44 17.89
CA LEU A 108 0.87 1.82 17.93
C LEU A 108 0.01 2.76 17.09
N LEU A 109 -0.90 2.20 16.30
CA LEU A 109 -1.79 2.93 15.38
C LEU A 109 -1.03 3.90 14.47
N TYR A 110 0.22 3.56 14.16
CA TYR A 110 1.15 4.37 13.38
C TYR A 110 1.28 3.81 11.96
N PRO A 111 1.35 4.65 10.90
CA PRO A 111 1.45 4.19 9.52
C PRO A 111 2.69 3.32 9.28
N MET A 112 2.53 2.21 8.57
CA MET A 112 3.63 1.28 8.28
C MET A 112 4.31 1.54 6.93
N GLY A 113 3.90 2.58 6.18
CA GLY A 113 4.47 2.89 4.87
C GLY A 113 4.00 1.96 3.74
N CYS A 114 2.85 1.31 3.92
CA CYS A 114 2.17 0.56 2.87
C CYS A 114 0.66 0.78 2.90
N ALA A 115 0.00 0.54 1.77
CA ALA A 115 -1.44 0.73 1.61
C ALA A 115 -2.07 -0.35 0.73
N ARG A 116 -3.36 -0.61 0.94
CA ARG A 116 -4.24 -1.38 0.07
C ARG A 116 -5.07 -0.42 -0.77
N VAL A 117 -5.10 -0.61 -2.08
CA VAL A 117 -5.83 0.23 -3.02
C VAL A 117 -6.73 -0.64 -3.88
N VAL A 118 -8.04 -0.37 -3.88
CA VAL A 118 -9.02 -1.11 -4.69
C VAL A 118 -9.48 -0.24 -5.84
N PHE A 119 -9.20 -0.67 -7.07
CA PHE A 119 -9.64 0.02 -8.28
C PHE A 119 -11.09 -0.32 -8.62
N ASN A 120 -11.83 0.66 -9.16
CA ASN A 120 -13.21 0.46 -9.59
C ASN A 120 -13.29 -0.38 -10.89
N THR A 121 -12.30 -0.24 -11.77
CA THR A 121 -12.26 -0.93 -13.07
C THR A 121 -11.12 -1.95 -13.14
N ASN A 122 -11.34 -3.02 -13.92
CA ASN A 122 -10.27 -3.99 -14.22
C ASN A 122 -9.11 -3.32 -14.97
N GLU A 123 -9.41 -2.36 -15.86
CA GLU A 123 -8.40 -1.63 -16.63
C GLU A 123 -7.44 -0.84 -15.72
N GLY A 124 -7.96 -0.16 -14.70
CA GLY A 124 -7.13 0.57 -13.75
C GLY A 124 -6.26 -0.35 -12.90
N TYR A 125 -6.84 -1.46 -12.43
CA TYR A 125 -6.11 -2.53 -11.74
C TYR A 125 -4.96 -3.09 -12.60
N ILE A 126 -5.23 -3.49 -13.84
CA ILE A 126 -4.24 -4.08 -14.76
C ILE A 126 -3.12 -3.08 -15.05
N ARG A 127 -3.44 -1.80 -15.28
CA ARG A 127 -2.42 -0.76 -15.52
C ARG A 127 -1.52 -0.56 -14.30
N ALA A 128 -2.09 -0.51 -13.10
CA ALA A 128 -1.31 -0.36 -11.88
C ALA A 128 -0.35 -1.55 -11.67
N VAL A 129 -0.84 -2.78 -11.83
CA VAL A 129 0.00 -4.00 -11.75
C VAL A 129 1.08 -4.03 -12.84
N LYS A 130 0.75 -3.57 -14.05
CA LYS A 130 1.70 -3.52 -15.18
C LYS A 130 2.84 -2.53 -14.94
N ASP A 131 2.54 -1.37 -14.39
CA ASP A 131 3.54 -0.32 -14.17
C ASP A 131 4.56 -0.72 -13.09
N VAL A 132 4.14 -1.54 -12.10
CA VAL A 132 4.91 -2.00 -10.93
C VAL A 132 5.39 -0.86 -10.02
N PHE A 133 5.81 0.28 -10.57
CA PHE A 133 6.27 1.44 -9.84
C PHE A 133 5.51 2.69 -10.23
N VAL A 134 5.21 3.52 -9.24
CA VAL A 134 4.62 4.84 -9.45
C VAL A 134 5.36 5.86 -8.61
N ASP A 135 5.48 7.06 -9.16
CA ASP A 135 6.16 8.17 -8.54
C ASP A 135 5.13 9.02 -7.78
N LEU A 136 5.27 9.10 -6.45
CA LEU A 136 4.43 9.91 -5.57
C LEU A 136 5.12 11.24 -5.24
N PRO A 137 4.46 12.39 -5.47
CA PRO A 137 4.95 13.67 -4.98
C PRO A 137 5.05 13.69 -3.44
N HIS A 138 6.17 14.17 -2.90
CA HIS A 138 6.37 14.30 -1.45
C HIS A 138 7.26 15.49 -1.09
N ARG A 139 6.71 16.55 -0.47
CA ARG A 139 7.46 17.69 0.10
C ARG A 139 8.58 18.23 -0.83
N ASN A 140 8.25 18.47 -2.09
CA ASN A 140 9.15 18.95 -3.18
C ASN A 140 10.14 17.91 -3.73
N THR A 141 10.03 16.65 -3.33
CA THR A 141 10.71 15.52 -3.96
C THR A 141 9.68 14.55 -4.53
N VAL A 142 10.17 13.49 -5.15
CA VAL A 142 9.36 12.40 -5.67
C VAL A 142 9.85 11.12 -5.01
N LYS A 143 8.92 10.32 -4.47
CA LYS A 143 9.21 8.99 -3.93
C LYS A 143 8.63 7.96 -4.88
N ARG A 144 9.50 7.11 -5.44
CA ARG A 144 9.07 5.92 -6.16
C ARG A 144 8.57 4.86 -5.17
N VAL A 145 7.35 4.38 -5.38
CA VAL A 145 6.71 3.33 -4.59
C VAL A 145 6.41 2.12 -5.48
N GLU A 146 6.38 0.93 -4.87
CA GLU A 146 6.10 -0.33 -5.56
C GLU A 146 4.62 -0.68 -5.46
N MET A 147 4.09 -1.32 -6.49
CA MET A 147 2.73 -1.80 -6.61
C MET A 147 2.76 -3.27 -7.01
N ARG A 148 2.04 -4.10 -6.24
CA ARG A 148 1.87 -5.52 -6.55
C ARG A 148 0.42 -5.96 -6.36
N PRO A 149 -0.06 -6.98 -7.10
CA PRO A 149 -1.35 -7.58 -6.84
C PRO A 149 -1.51 -7.96 -5.36
N PHE A 150 -2.65 -7.65 -4.77
CA PHE A 150 -3.02 -8.26 -3.50
C PHE A 150 -3.49 -9.71 -3.76
N LEU A 151 -2.85 -10.66 -3.08
CA LEU A 151 -3.23 -12.06 -3.18
C LEU A 151 -4.29 -12.37 -2.14
N MET A 152 -5.43 -12.85 -2.61
CA MET A 152 -6.54 -13.21 -1.75
C MET A 152 -6.36 -14.61 -1.18
N ASP A 153 -6.87 -14.78 0.04
CA ASP A 153 -7.01 -16.08 0.66
C ASP A 153 -8.13 -16.91 0.06
N ALA A 154 -7.98 -18.23 0.18
CA ALA A 154 -9.06 -19.18 -0.07
C ALA A 154 -9.72 -19.02 -1.46
N GLN A 155 -8.95 -18.68 -2.49
CA GLN A 155 -9.48 -18.60 -3.85
C GLN A 155 -9.57 -20.00 -4.46
N ILE A 156 -10.67 -20.29 -5.14
CA ILE A 156 -10.77 -21.49 -5.98
C ILE A 156 -10.04 -21.25 -7.31
N CYS A 157 -9.68 -22.33 -8.00
CA CYS A 157 -9.04 -22.22 -9.31
C CYS A 157 -10.00 -21.59 -10.33
N ASP A 158 -9.55 -20.54 -11.03
CA ASP A 158 -10.34 -19.85 -12.08
C ASP A 158 -10.55 -20.70 -13.33
N GLU A 159 -9.68 -21.69 -13.57
CA GLU A 159 -9.73 -22.55 -14.76
C GLU A 159 -10.71 -23.72 -14.58
N CYS A 160 -10.55 -24.49 -13.50
CA CYS A 160 -11.33 -25.71 -13.27
C CYS A 160 -12.43 -25.57 -12.21
N TYR A 161 -12.56 -24.40 -11.58
CA TYR A 161 -13.53 -24.15 -10.50
C TYR A 161 -13.48 -25.20 -9.37
N GLY A 162 -12.28 -25.71 -9.07
CA GLY A 162 -12.04 -26.69 -8.00
C GLY A 162 -12.24 -28.16 -8.40
N THR A 163 -12.72 -28.44 -9.61
CA THR A 163 -12.99 -29.81 -10.07
C THR A 163 -11.74 -30.67 -10.17
N LYS A 164 -10.60 -30.09 -10.55
CA LYS A 164 -9.30 -30.80 -10.63
C LYS A 164 -8.52 -30.77 -9.30
N SER A 165 -9.01 -30.14 -8.24
CA SER A 165 -8.27 -29.99 -6.97
C SER A 165 -8.99 -30.59 -5.76
N SER A 166 -9.98 -31.46 -5.97
CA SER A 166 -10.75 -32.09 -4.88
C SER A 166 -11.33 -31.08 -3.87
N GLY A 167 -11.66 -29.87 -4.33
CA GLY A 167 -12.15 -28.77 -3.49
C GLY A 167 -11.08 -27.94 -2.77
N GLU A 168 -9.78 -28.21 -2.96
CA GLU A 168 -8.71 -27.38 -2.42
C GLU A 168 -8.61 -26.02 -3.12
N TYR A 169 -8.17 -25.02 -2.35
CA TYR A 169 -7.90 -23.68 -2.85
C TYR A 169 -6.68 -23.64 -3.78
N ALA A 170 -6.70 -22.67 -4.69
CA ALA A 170 -5.62 -22.37 -5.60
C ALA A 170 -4.33 -22.04 -4.84
N SER A 171 -3.26 -22.74 -5.18
CA SER A 171 -1.93 -22.56 -4.60
C SER A 171 -1.05 -21.62 -5.42
N TYR A 172 -1.49 -21.25 -6.63
CA TYR A 172 -0.74 -20.42 -7.56
C TYR A 172 -1.54 -19.20 -8.00
N PHE A 173 -0.85 -18.08 -8.20
CA PHE A 173 -1.39 -16.90 -8.86
C PHE A 173 -0.47 -16.51 -10.02
N CYS A 174 -1.05 -16.39 -11.22
CA CYS A 174 -0.35 -15.91 -12.41
C CYS A 174 -0.42 -14.38 -12.45
N GLY A 175 0.68 -13.67 -12.19
CA GLY A 175 0.72 -12.21 -12.29
C GLY A 175 1.17 -11.66 -13.63
N VAL A 176 1.15 -12.48 -14.69
CA VAL A 176 1.21 -11.97 -16.05
C VAL A 176 -0.02 -11.10 -16.27
N THR A 177 0.16 -9.87 -16.76
CA THR A 177 -0.94 -8.87 -16.85
C THR A 177 -2.07 -9.27 -17.79
N SER A 178 -1.84 -10.23 -18.70
CA SER A 178 -2.86 -10.83 -19.57
C SER A 178 -3.62 -11.98 -18.91
N CYS A 179 -3.19 -12.46 -17.73
CA CYS A 179 -3.79 -13.58 -17.01
C CYS A 179 -4.41 -13.14 -15.68
N LEU A 180 -3.61 -12.81 -14.65
CA LEU A 180 -4.10 -12.35 -13.33
C LEU A 180 -5.12 -13.31 -12.67
N GLN A 181 -4.89 -14.61 -12.80
CA GLN A 181 -5.78 -15.68 -12.36
C GLN A 181 -5.15 -16.60 -11.31
N TYR A 182 -6.01 -17.24 -10.53
CA TYR A 182 -5.68 -18.24 -9.52
C TYR A 182 -5.76 -19.66 -10.11
N PHE A 183 -4.73 -20.46 -9.88
CA PHE A 183 -4.63 -21.82 -10.39
C PHE A 183 -4.39 -22.83 -9.26
N CYS A 184 -5.09 -23.97 -9.33
CA CYS A 184 -4.68 -25.16 -8.58
C CYS A 184 -3.42 -25.75 -9.20
N LYS A 185 -2.74 -26.66 -8.50
CA LYS A 185 -1.51 -27.30 -8.98
C LYS A 185 -1.66 -27.93 -10.37
N ASN A 186 -2.73 -28.69 -10.58
CA ASN A 186 -2.97 -29.40 -11.85
C ASN A 186 -3.15 -28.44 -13.03
N CYS A 187 -3.96 -27.39 -12.88
CA CYS A 187 -4.12 -26.37 -13.92
C CYS A 187 -2.86 -25.52 -14.11
N TRP A 188 -2.10 -25.27 -13.04
CA TRP A 188 -0.86 -24.51 -13.12
C TRP A 188 0.22 -25.23 -13.95
N ASP A 189 0.37 -26.55 -13.77
CA ASP A 189 1.35 -27.33 -14.55
C ASP A 189 1.04 -27.34 -16.05
N GLU A 190 -0.25 -27.33 -16.42
CA GLU A 190 -0.72 -27.17 -17.81
C GLU A 190 -0.46 -25.72 -18.30
N HIS A 191 -0.81 -24.73 -17.48
CA HIS A 191 -0.76 -23.30 -17.82
C HIS A 191 0.66 -22.72 -17.92
N ARG A 192 1.58 -23.10 -17.03
CA ARG A 192 2.95 -22.56 -16.95
C ARG A 192 3.70 -22.67 -18.27
N ASN A 193 3.40 -23.68 -19.09
CA ASN A 193 4.03 -23.85 -20.39
C ASN A 193 3.70 -22.70 -21.37
N ALA A 194 2.54 -22.05 -21.23
CA ALA A 194 2.16 -20.90 -22.04
C ALA A 194 2.93 -19.61 -21.66
N HIS A 195 3.48 -19.55 -20.44
CA HIS A 195 4.25 -18.42 -19.93
C HIS A 195 5.64 -18.83 -19.44
N PHE A 196 6.28 -19.81 -20.10
CA PHE A 196 7.55 -20.39 -19.66
C PHE A 196 8.67 -19.36 -19.39
N ASN A 197 8.64 -18.22 -20.09
CA ASN A 197 9.62 -17.13 -19.93
C ASN A 197 9.21 -16.06 -18.90
N ASP A 198 8.00 -16.11 -18.34
CA ASP A 198 7.49 -15.11 -17.40
C ASP A 198 7.40 -15.70 -15.99
N ASN A 199 8.38 -15.36 -15.15
CA ASN A 199 8.45 -15.80 -13.76
C ASN A 199 7.55 -14.99 -12.80
N ARG A 200 6.63 -14.16 -13.32
CA ARG A 200 5.65 -13.43 -12.49
C ARG A 200 4.54 -14.34 -12.02
N PHE A 201 4.85 -15.23 -11.10
CA PHE A 201 3.86 -16.02 -10.38
C PHE A 201 4.17 -16.07 -8.89
N TRP A 202 3.15 -16.34 -8.09
CA TRP A 202 3.27 -16.51 -6.65
C TRP A 202 2.79 -17.90 -6.30
N GLN A 203 3.59 -18.61 -5.51
CA GLN A 203 3.20 -19.89 -4.95
C GLN A 203 2.95 -19.70 -3.46
N ARG A 204 1.84 -20.25 -2.98
CA ARG A 204 1.52 -20.30 -1.57
C ARG A 204 2.17 -21.53 -0.96
N SER A 205 3.05 -21.33 0.02
CA SER A 205 3.57 -22.39 0.88
C SER A 205 2.93 -22.23 2.27
N GLY A 206 2.72 -23.32 3.00
CA GLY A 206 1.97 -23.35 4.27
C GLY A 206 2.42 -22.36 5.36
N ASP A 207 3.62 -21.78 5.24
CA ASP A 207 4.22 -20.85 6.20
C ASP A 207 4.37 -19.40 5.69
N GLY A 208 3.84 -19.06 4.50
CA GLY A 208 3.89 -17.69 3.97
C GLY A 208 3.99 -17.58 2.43
N GLU A 209 3.86 -16.33 1.95
CA GLU A 209 4.01 -15.98 0.53
C GLU A 209 5.46 -16.13 0.08
N THR A 210 5.72 -16.93 -0.96
CA THR A 210 7.03 -17.00 -1.61
C THR A 210 6.88 -16.58 -3.07
N GLN A 211 7.43 -15.42 -3.44
CA GLN A 211 7.79 -15.20 -4.84
C GLN A 211 9.02 -16.07 -5.14
N PRO A 212 9.03 -16.83 -6.24
CA PRO A 212 10.28 -17.41 -6.72
C PRO A 212 11.26 -16.26 -6.98
N SER A 213 12.47 -16.36 -6.44
CA SER A 213 13.54 -15.41 -6.74
C SER A 213 13.69 -15.28 -8.25
N ARG A 214 13.86 -14.03 -8.73
CA ARG A 214 14.36 -13.79 -10.09
C ARG A 214 15.59 -14.68 -10.25
N ARG A 215 15.64 -15.53 -11.29
CA ARG A 215 16.93 -16.05 -11.72
C ARG A 215 17.71 -14.81 -12.14
N ASP A 216 18.74 -14.49 -11.38
CA ASP A 216 19.76 -13.55 -11.83
C ASP A 216 20.37 -14.19 -13.09
N ASP A 217 20.10 -13.56 -14.24
CA ASP A 217 20.91 -13.73 -15.45
C ASP A 217 22.15 -12.84 -15.33
#